data_AF-A0A923QF77-F1
#
_entry.id   AF-A0A923QF77-F1
#
_cell.length_a   1.000
_cell.length_b   1.000
_cell.length_c   1.000
_cell.angle_alpha   90.00
_cell.angle_beta   90.00
_cell.angle_gamma   90.00
#
_symmetry.space_group_name_H-M   'P 1'
#
loop_
_entity.id
_entity.type
_entity.pdbx_description
1 polymer ?
#
loop_
_entity_poly.entity_id
_entity_poly.type
_entity_poly.pdbx_seq_one_letter_code
_entity_poly.pdbx_strand_id
1 'polypeptide(L)'
;KPMAPAWLSRQKLEVAKRVAQADAVITTALVPGRPAPVLVTEEMVMAMKPGSVIVDLAAPQGGNCPLTEPGRTVVKHGVTLIGETNVASLVAADASALYARNLLDFLKLIITKEGALTIDMEDDIVAACLMTQGGEVKRK
;
A
#
# COMPACT_ATOMS: atom_id res chain seq x y z
N LYS A 1 1.76 18.39 4.77
CA LYS A 1 2.87 19.18 5.38
C LYS A 1 3.66 18.25 6.30
N PRO A 2 5.01 18.32 6.35
CA PRO A 2 5.79 17.53 7.29
C PRO A 2 5.37 17.85 8.73
N MET A 3 5.28 16.84 9.57
CA MET A 3 4.87 17.01 10.97
C MET A 3 6.05 17.52 11.80
N ALA A 4 5.77 18.28 12.86
CA ALA A 4 6.81 18.85 13.71
C ALA A 4 7.69 17.74 14.32
N PRO A 5 9.03 17.92 14.40
CA PRO A 5 9.94 16.88 14.90
C PRO A 5 9.57 16.36 16.30
N ALA A 6 9.18 17.26 17.21
CA ALA A 6 8.75 16.90 18.56
C ALA A 6 7.50 16.01 18.58
N TRP A 7 6.58 16.22 17.62
CA TRP A 7 5.39 15.38 17.48
C TRP A 7 5.76 13.98 17.00
N LEU A 8 6.64 13.88 15.98
CA LEU A 8 7.11 12.60 15.45
C LEU A 8 7.82 11.78 16.53
N SER A 9 8.67 12.40 17.35
CA SER A 9 9.34 11.72 18.46
C SER A 9 8.35 11.18 19.50
N ARG A 10 7.33 11.97 19.87
CA ARG A 10 6.28 11.52 20.81
C ARG A 10 5.46 10.38 20.21
N GLN A 11 5.10 10.48 18.93
CA GLN A 11 4.37 9.44 18.23
C GLN A 11 5.16 8.12 18.20
N LYS A 12 6.46 8.17 17.86
CA LYS A 12 7.33 6.98 17.84
C LYS A 12 7.35 6.26 19.17
N LEU A 13 7.47 7.01 20.28
CA LEU A 13 7.48 6.43 21.62
C LEU A 13 6.14 5.77 21.97
N GLU A 14 5.03 6.40 21.62
CA GLU A 14 3.71 5.81 21.89
C GLU A 14 3.47 4.56 21.03
N VAL A 15 3.83 4.61 19.74
CA VAL A 15 3.75 3.45 18.83
C VAL A 15 4.60 2.29 19.37
N ALA A 16 5.82 2.54 19.82
CA ALA A 16 6.68 1.51 20.39
C ALA A 16 6.02 0.76 21.56
N LYS A 17 5.38 1.51 22.48
CA LYS A 17 4.65 0.93 23.60
C LYS A 17 3.47 0.07 23.14
N ARG A 18 2.73 0.51 22.12
CA ARG A 18 1.58 -0.23 21.59
C ARG A 18 2.00 -1.48 20.84
N VAL A 19 3.05 -1.40 20.03
CA VAL A 19 3.61 -2.56 19.30
C VAL A 19 4.06 -3.64 20.27
N ALA A 20 4.79 -3.29 21.33
CA ALA A 20 5.24 -4.25 22.34
C ALA A 20 4.09 -5.00 23.05
N GLN A 21 2.93 -4.35 23.21
CA GLN A 21 1.76 -4.94 23.89
C GLN A 21 0.85 -5.73 22.93
N ALA A 22 0.96 -5.48 21.63
CA ALA A 22 0.07 -6.06 20.63
C ALA A 22 0.43 -7.51 20.30
N ASP A 23 -0.62 -8.32 20.12
CA ASP A 23 -0.48 -9.68 19.62
C ASP A 23 -0.46 -9.70 18.07
N ALA A 24 -1.03 -8.67 17.43
CA ALA A 24 -0.99 -8.47 15.98
C ALA A 24 -0.79 -6.99 15.60
N VAL A 25 0.05 -6.73 14.61
CA VAL A 25 0.30 -5.38 14.04
C VAL A 25 0.15 -5.43 12.52
N ILE A 26 -0.59 -4.49 11.95
CA ILE A 26 -0.72 -4.34 10.49
C ILE A 26 -0.15 -2.99 10.08
N THR A 27 0.85 -2.99 9.21
CA THR A 27 1.46 -1.76 8.69
C THR A 27 1.07 -1.52 7.25
N THR A 28 0.64 -0.29 6.94
CA THR A 28 0.05 0.06 5.63
C THR A 28 0.61 1.36 5.04
N ALA A 29 1.67 1.92 5.63
CA ALA A 29 2.16 3.23 5.25
C ALA A 29 3.00 3.10 3.97
N LEU A 30 2.43 3.55 2.86
CA LEU A 30 3.04 3.52 1.54
C LEU A 30 2.94 4.89 0.88
N VAL A 31 4.05 5.40 0.36
CA VAL A 31 4.08 6.66 -0.41
C VAL A 31 4.51 6.35 -1.84
N PRO A 32 3.66 6.57 -2.85
CA PRO A 32 4.01 6.30 -4.24
C PRO A 32 5.35 6.93 -4.63
N GLY A 33 6.22 6.14 -5.26
CA GLY A 33 7.53 6.58 -5.75
C GLY A 33 8.60 6.79 -4.66
N ARG A 34 8.36 6.39 -3.41
CA ARG A 34 9.35 6.46 -2.33
C ARG A 34 9.46 5.12 -1.60
N PRO A 35 10.62 4.81 -0.99
CA PRO A 35 10.73 3.68 -0.07
C PRO A 35 9.71 3.80 1.07
N ALA A 36 9.19 2.66 1.50
CA ALA A 36 8.32 2.60 2.67
C ALA A 36 9.07 3.15 3.91
N PRO A 37 8.44 4.00 4.74
CA PRO A 37 9.07 4.51 5.94
C PRO A 37 9.18 3.39 6.99
N VAL A 38 10.28 3.37 7.74
CA VAL A 38 10.42 2.49 8.90
C VAL A 38 9.53 3.00 10.03
N LEU A 39 8.53 2.21 10.41
CA LEU A 39 7.59 2.50 11.50
C LEU A 39 7.69 1.51 12.66
N VAL A 40 8.02 0.26 12.34
CA VAL A 40 8.24 -0.80 13.32
C VAL A 40 9.71 -1.19 13.27
N THR A 41 10.49 -0.73 14.25
CA THR A 41 11.92 -1.03 14.31
C THR A 41 12.16 -2.45 14.83
N GLU A 42 13.35 -2.99 14.62
CA GLU A 42 13.72 -4.30 15.13
C GLU A 42 13.58 -4.38 16.66
N GLU A 43 13.93 -3.32 17.39
CA GLU A 43 13.77 -3.27 18.85
C GLU A 43 12.30 -3.38 19.27
N MET A 44 11.38 -2.81 18.48
CA MET A 44 9.95 -2.96 18.73
C MET A 44 9.50 -4.39 18.50
N VAL A 45 10.03 -5.07 17.47
CA VAL A 45 9.73 -6.49 17.21
C VAL A 45 10.24 -7.38 18.34
N MET A 46 11.48 -7.17 18.80
CA MET A 46 12.05 -7.90 19.94
C MET A 46 11.25 -7.73 21.23
N ALA A 47 10.60 -6.57 21.41
CA ALA A 47 9.78 -6.27 22.58
C ALA A 47 8.36 -6.86 22.53
N MET A 48 7.94 -7.42 21.39
CA MET A 48 6.65 -8.10 21.28
C MET A 48 6.68 -9.44 22.02
N LYS A 49 5.50 -9.96 22.35
CA LYS A 49 5.37 -11.32 22.89
C LYS A 49 5.75 -12.35 21.80
N PRO A 50 6.48 -13.42 22.14
CA PRO A 50 6.65 -14.55 21.22
C PRO A 50 5.28 -15.11 20.79
N GLY A 51 5.13 -15.43 19.50
CA GLY A 51 3.87 -15.83 18.88
C GLY A 51 3.06 -14.68 18.27
N SER A 52 3.42 -13.41 18.53
CA SER A 52 2.80 -12.26 17.86
C SER A 52 3.02 -12.29 16.34
N VAL A 53 2.19 -11.54 15.61
CA VAL A 53 2.22 -11.45 14.14
C VAL A 53 2.32 -10.01 13.66
N ILE A 54 3.13 -9.76 12.64
CA ILE A 54 3.18 -8.52 11.87
C ILE A 54 2.77 -8.80 10.44
N VAL A 55 1.79 -8.06 9.90
CA VAL A 55 1.41 -8.07 8.49
C VAL A 55 1.85 -6.76 7.86
N ASP A 56 2.84 -6.81 6.98
CA ASP A 56 3.43 -5.62 6.38
C ASP A 56 2.96 -5.42 4.94
N LEU A 57 1.89 -4.65 4.76
CA LEU A 57 1.32 -4.36 3.45
C LEU A 57 2.20 -3.44 2.59
N ALA A 58 3.26 -2.86 3.17
CA ALA A 58 4.22 -2.04 2.45
C ALA A 58 5.43 -2.85 1.93
N ALA A 59 5.44 -4.17 2.11
CA ALA A 59 6.51 -5.06 1.65
C ALA A 59 6.95 -4.86 0.18
N PRO A 60 6.06 -4.58 -0.80
CA PRO A 60 6.47 -4.30 -2.19
C PRO A 60 7.45 -3.12 -2.36
N GLN A 61 7.51 -2.18 -1.41
CA GLN A 61 8.40 -1.01 -1.45
C GLN A 61 9.43 -1.01 -0.30
N GLY A 62 9.78 -2.19 0.20
CA GLY A 62 10.79 -2.39 1.25
C GLY A 62 10.21 -2.60 2.65
N GLY A 63 8.89 -2.45 2.85
CA GLY A 63 8.23 -2.70 4.12
C GLY A 63 8.33 -1.56 5.14
N ASN A 64 7.38 -1.52 6.08
CA ASN A 64 7.45 -0.63 7.24
C ASN A 64 8.23 -1.24 8.41
N CYS A 65 8.55 -2.54 8.34
CA CYS A 65 9.45 -3.23 9.26
C CYS A 65 10.73 -3.70 8.53
N PRO A 66 11.94 -3.31 8.97
CA PRO A 66 13.19 -3.70 8.31
C PRO A 66 13.46 -5.21 8.29
N LEU A 67 12.79 -5.97 9.16
CA LEU A 67 12.89 -7.42 9.24
C LEU A 67 11.95 -8.15 8.26
N THR A 68 11.04 -7.43 7.60
CA THR A 68 10.15 -7.98 6.57
C THR A 68 10.96 -8.43 5.36
N GLU A 69 10.72 -9.66 4.91
CA GLU A 69 11.24 -10.18 3.65
C GLU A 69 10.10 -10.17 2.60
N PRO A 70 10.18 -9.34 1.54
CA PRO A 70 9.11 -9.27 0.53
C PRO A 70 8.82 -10.61 -0.12
N GLY A 71 7.54 -10.96 -0.20
CA GLY A 71 7.02 -12.21 -0.77
C GLY A 71 7.19 -13.42 0.16
N ARG A 72 7.56 -13.23 1.43
CA ARG A 72 7.82 -14.32 2.36
C ARG A 72 7.12 -14.12 3.70
N THR A 73 6.83 -15.24 4.35
CA THR A 73 6.50 -15.28 5.77
C THR A 73 7.69 -15.84 6.53
N VAL A 74 8.21 -15.07 7.48
CA VAL A 74 9.41 -15.41 8.26
C VAL A 74 9.16 -15.24 9.74
N VAL A 75 9.91 -15.96 10.59
CA VAL A 75 9.88 -15.76 12.04
C VAL A 75 11.18 -15.10 12.45
N LYS A 76 11.09 -13.96 13.17
CA LYS A 76 12.23 -13.23 13.73
C LYS A 76 11.91 -12.88 15.18
N HIS A 77 12.84 -13.15 16.10
CA HIS A 77 12.65 -12.87 17.53
C HIS A 77 11.37 -13.47 18.14
N GLY A 78 10.92 -14.60 17.63
CA GLY A 78 9.68 -15.25 18.05
C GLY A 78 8.39 -14.64 17.49
N VAL A 79 8.48 -13.59 16.67
CA VAL A 79 7.36 -12.93 15.98
C VAL A 79 7.28 -13.42 14.54
N THR A 80 6.07 -13.67 14.04
CA THR A 80 5.84 -14.01 12.62
C THR A 80 5.63 -12.75 11.80
N LEU A 81 6.43 -12.54 10.75
CA LEU A 81 6.33 -11.40 9.84
C LEU A 81 5.84 -11.89 8.47
N ILE A 82 4.71 -11.35 8.01
CA ILE A 82 4.08 -11.65 6.74
C ILE A 82 4.33 -10.49 5.79
N GLY A 83 5.20 -10.71 4.79
CA GLY A 83 5.59 -9.73 3.78
C GLY A 83 4.96 -9.98 2.41
N GLU A 84 3.71 -10.45 2.34
CA GLU A 84 3.04 -10.72 1.06
C GLU A 84 3.00 -9.46 0.16
N THR A 85 3.38 -9.62 -1.10
CA THR A 85 3.49 -8.49 -2.05
C THR A 85 2.28 -8.34 -2.94
N ASN A 86 1.44 -9.37 -3.04
CA ASN A 86 0.22 -9.35 -3.84
C ASN A 86 -0.97 -9.91 -3.06
N VAL A 87 -1.37 -9.23 -1.98
CA VAL A 87 -2.49 -9.65 -1.13
C VAL A 87 -3.81 -9.76 -1.91
N ALA A 88 -4.03 -8.93 -2.94
CA ALA A 88 -5.21 -9.00 -3.79
C ALA A 88 -5.34 -10.36 -4.51
N SER A 89 -4.21 -10.99 -4.87
CA SER A 89 -4.23 -12.32 -5.49
C SER A 89 -4.69 -13.44 -4.55
N LEU A 90 -4.61 -13.24 -3.23
CA LEU A 90 -5.12 -14.21 -2.24
C LEU A 90 -6.65 -14.23 -2.18
N VAL A 91 -7.31 -13.20 -2.71
CA VAL A 91 -8.77 -13.06 -2.82
C VAL A 91 -9.17 -12.72 -4.26
N ALA A 92 -8.58 -13.45 -5.21
CA ALA A 92 -8.60 -13.12 -6.63
C ALA A 92 -10.00 -12.92 -7.23
N ALA A 93 -11.01 -13.69 -6.78
CA ALA A 93 -12.38 -13.57 -7.28
C ALA A 93 -12.98 -12.19 -6.97
N ASP A 94 -12.93 -11.77 -5.70
CA ASP A 94 -13.45 -10.48 -5.25
C ASP A 94 -12.63 -9.31 -5.80
N ALA A 95 -11.29 -9.44 -5.78
CA ALA A 95 -10.40 -8.44 -6.36
C ALA A 95 -10.70 -8.21 -7.85
N SER A 96 -10.91 -9.29 -8.61
CA SER A 96 -11.25 -9.21 -10.04
C SER A 96 -12.61 -8.57 -10.26
N ALA A 97 -13.62 -8.93 -9.47
CA ALA A 97 -14.97 -8.37 -9.58
C ALA A 97 -14.98 -6.86 -9.31
N LEU A 98 -14.31 -6.41 -8.25
CA LEU A 98 -14.20 -5.00 -7.90
C LEU A 98 -13.41 -4.20 -8.95
N TYR A 99 -12.29 -4.75 -9.43
CA TYR A 99 -11.49 -4.11 -10.46
C TYR A 99 -12.24 -4.00 -11.80
N ALA A 100 -12.94 -5.07 -12.22
CA ALA A 100 -13.76 -5.06 -13.43
C ALA A 100 -14.88 -4.00 -13.34
N ARG A 101 -15.48 -3.80 -12.16
CA ARG A 101 -16.47 -2.75 -11.95
C ARG A 101 -15.87 -1.35 -12.12
N ASN A 102 -14.69 -1.09 -11.55
CA ASN A 102 -13.99 0.18 -11.72
C ASN A 102 -13.68 0.46 -13.19
N LEU A 103 -13.20 -0.56 -13.93
CA LEU A 103 -12.97 -0.44 -15.37
C LEU A 103 -14.26 -0.15 -16.13
N LEU A 104 -15.34 -0.88 -15.87
CA LEU A 104 -16.63 -0.68 -16.52
C LEU A 104 -17.16 0.74 -16.28
N ASP A 105 -17.05 1.25 -15.05
CA ASP A 105 -17.51 2.60 -14.72
C ASP A 105 -16.63 3.67 -15.37
N PHE A 106 -15.32 3.47 -15.48
CA PHE A 106 -14.44 4.35 -16.25
C PHE A 106 -14.74 4.31 -17.76
N LEU A 107 -14.99 3.13 -18.32
CA LEU A 107 -15.32 2.97 -19.74
C LEU A 107 -16.56 3.76 -20.15
N LYS A 108 -17.54 3.96 -19.25
CA LYS A 108 -18.72 4.79 -19.50
C LYS A 108 -18.39 6.27 -19.74
N LEU A 109 -17.23 6.74 -19.27
CA LEU A 109 -16.76 8.10 -19.52
C LEU A 109 -16.14 8.26 -20.91
N ILE A 110 -15.58 7.17 -21.47
CA ILE A 110 -14.81 7.22 -22.71
C ILE A 110 -15.42 6.45 -23.88
N ILE A 111 -16.51 5.70 -23.66
CA ILE A 111 -17.25 4.98 -24.70
C ILE A 111 -18.67 5.53 -24.77
N THR A 112 -19.06 5.99 -25.96
CA THR A 112 -20.43 6.47 -26.21
C THR A 112 -21.42 5.30 -26.23
N LYS A 113 -22.72 5.60 -26.22
CA LYS A 113 -23.76 4.57 -26.30
C LYS A 113 -23.71 3.77 -27.60
N GLU A 114 -23.15 4.35 -28.65
CA GLU A 114 -22.94 3.76 -29.97
C GLU A 114 -21.65 2.91 -30.04
N GLY A 115 -20.89 2.83 -28.94
CA GLY A 115 -19.64 2.07 -28.87
C GLY A 115 -18.41 2.80 -29.40
N ALA A 116 -18.51 4.09 -29.71
CA ALA A 116 -17.39 4.88 -30.20
C ALA A 116 -16.51 5.37 -29.04
N LEU A 117 -15.18 5.30 -29.24
CA LEU A 117 -14.22 5.88 -28.30
C LEU A 117 -14.25 7.41 -28.40
N THR A 118 -14.50 8.07 -27.28
CA THR A 118 -14.46 9.54 -27.14
C THR A 118 -13.56 9.88 -25.97
N ILE A 119 -12.51 10.66 -26.22
CA ILE A 119 -11.59 11.15 -25.17
C ILE A 119 -11.95 12.60 -24.90
N ASP A 120 -12.86 12.81 -23.95
CA ASP A 120 -13.24 14.16 -23.52
C ASP A 120 -12.19 14.73 -22.57
N MET A 121 -11.50 15.79 -22.99
CA MET A 121 -10.47 16.45 -22.20
C MET A 121 -11.03 17.48 -21.21
N GLU A 122 -12.34 17.78 -21.28
CA GLU A 122 -13.04 18.60 -20.30
C GLU A 122 -13.49 17.78 -19.07
N ASP A 123 -13.53 16.44 -19.20
CA ASP A 123 -13.73 15.54 -18.06
C ASP A 123 -12.41 15.39 -17.26
N ASP A 124 -12.44 15.86 -16.01
CA ASP A 124 -11.28 15.85 -15.11
C ASP A 124 -10.69 14.44 -14.89
N ILE A 125 -11.51 13.39 -14.88
CA ILE A 125 -11.08 12.00 -14.65
C ILE A 125 -10.38 11.50 -15.91
N VAL A 126 -10.97 11.70 -17.08
CA VAL A 126 -10.39 11.30 -18.37
C VAL A 126 -9.07 12.03 -18.60
N ALA A 127 -9.05 13.35 -18.41
CA ALA A 127 -7.84 14.17 -18.52
C ALA A 127 -6.77 13.76 -17.48
N ALA A 128 -7.17 13.35 -16.28
CA ALA A 128 -6.26 12.86 -15.23
C ALA A 128 -5.60 11.53 -15.57
N CYS A 129 -6.35 10.61 -16.19
CA CYS A 129 -5.90 9.25 -16.51
C CYS A 129 -5.12 9.15 -17.83
N LEU A 130 -5.22 10.13 -18.74
CA LEU A 130 -4.55 10.08 -20.04
C LEU A 130 -3.02 10.24 -19.92
N MET A 131 -2.29 9.13 -20.07
CA MET A 131 -0.81 9.13 -20.04
C MET A 131 -0.17 9.38 -21.40
N THR A 132 -0.78 8.90 -22.49
CA THR A 132 -0.24 8.97 -23.86
C THR A 132 -1.32 9.17 -24.91
N GLN A 133 -1.02 9.91 -25.98
CA GLN A 133 -1.91 10.07 -27.14
C GLN A 133 -1.09 10.35 -28.40
N GLY A 134 -1.38 9.65 -29.50
CA GLY A 134 -0.71 9.88 -30.79
C GLY A 134 0.81 9.63 -30.79
N GLY A 135 1.29 8.72 -29.94
CA GLY A 135 2.73 8.44 -29.78
C GLY A 135 3.47 9.40 -28.84
N GLU A 136 2.78 10.40 -28.29
CA GLU A 136 3.35 11.35 -27.33
C GLU A 136 2.97 11.01 -25.88
N VAL A 137 3.89 11.27 -24.95
CA VAL A 137 3.64 11.22 -23.50
C VAL A 137 3.02 12.54 -23.05
N LYS A 138 1.83 12.50 -22.44
CA LYS A 138 1.09 13.67 -21.96
C LYS A 138 1.37 14.01 -20.49
N ARG A 139 1.78 13.03 -19.67
CA ARG A 139 2.12 13.19 -18.24
C ARG A 139 3.40 12.43 -17.90
N LYS A 140 4.26 13.03 -17.06
CA LYS A 140 5.49 12.43 -16.51
C LYS A 140 5.36 12.23 -15.01
#